data_AF-A0AAW7WQZ9-F1
#
_entry.id   AF-A0AAW7WQZ9-F1
#
_cell.length_a   1.000
_cell.length_b   1.000
_cell.length_c   1.000
_cell.angle_alpha   90.00
_cell.angle_beta   90.00
_cell.angle_gamma   90.00
#
_symmetry.space_group_name_H-M   'P 1'
#
loop_
_entity.id
_entity.type
_entity.pdbx_description
1 polymer ?
#
loop_
_entity_poly.entity_id
_entity_poly.type
_entity_poly.pdbx_seq_one_letter_code
_entity_poly.pdbx_strand_id
1 'polypeptide(L)'
;MATMDDILGNGGGTPPLKGSKEWHEQQQDAPSVSSPVKGTQKWTEQQAAAAPAVTGSQSETVAAPPAKQADVNGGSLSYAELYKKLNPYKPPTDEELAKEKKKQKREQIFAAIGDGISALSNLFFTTQYAPNMYTGKNTMSERTKVRYDKLMKEREGKEKEYYEGLMRARIADEERDDRERKWQRQLGLDKKNDDRYNEGIQHRNEREKITDDRYDAEQEYKKGRDKEADRRWQANYDENKRQADRSYNFQVKRHNDNVAVERDKARATAARGVRGKQLGFSDGGGNQVAIYENVWKGSMQQVYDAMLADLSPQDEKEKRAFDRQMKKLDTPQKKEDYVKQNWHKSPKASAIMLSLSKLDPATMTSELNDEVVDYVPGGGDDDVIDYTPGKNK
;
A
#
# COMPACT_ATOMS: atom_id res chain seq x y z
N MET A 1 -11.10 -49.76 -29.41
CA MET A 1 -10.72 -48.48 -28.79
C MET A 1 -9.87 -47.71 -29.79
N ALA A 2 -10.38 -46.59 -30.27
CA ALA A 2 -9.60 -45.55 -30.94
C ALA A 2 -10.15 -44.24 -30.40
N THR A 3 -9.35 -43.47 -29.66
CA THR A 3 -9.72 -42.17 -29.10
C THR A 3 -9.45 -41.10 -30.14
N MET A 4 -10.52 -40.42 -30.54
CA MET A 4 -10.62 -39.46 -31.63
C MET A 4 -9.74 -38.23 -31.39
N ASP A 5 -8.67 -38.14 -32.18
CA ASP A 5 -7.84 -36.95 -32.38
C ASP A 5 -8.03 -36.44 -33.83
N ASP A 6 -9.28 -36.41 -34.32
CA ASP A 6 -9.53 -36.23 -35.76
C ASP A 6 -10.88 -35.57 -36.12
N ILE A 7 -11.31 -34.55 -35.35
CA ILE A 7 -12.45 -33.69 -35.71
C ILE A 7 -12.14 -32.23 -35.37
N LEU A 8 -11.82 -31.47 -36.43
CA LEU A 8 -11.78 -30.00 -36.55
C LEU A 8 -10.46 -29.30 -36.14
N GLY A 9 -9.64 -29.06 -37.17
CA GLY A 9 -8.53 -28.13 -37.12
C GLY A 9 -8.97 -26.67 -37.10
N ASN A 10 -8.02 -25.82 -36.68
CA ASN A 10 -7.54 -24.60 -37.33
C ASN A 10 -6.95 -23.68 -36.24
N GLY A 11 -5.80 -23.07 -36.55
CA GLY A 11 -4.91 -22.45 -35.58
C GLY A 11 -5.47 -21.26 -34.80
N GLY A 12 -4.81 -20.95 -33.69
CA GLY A 12 -5.00 -19.69 -32.97
C GLY A 12 -4.76 -19.85 -31.47
N GLY A 13 -3.57 -19.46 -31.03
CA GLY A 13 -3.19 -19.47 -29.61
C GLY A 13 -4.19 -18.75 -28.72
N THR A 14 -4.40 -19.32 -27.53
CA THR A 14 -5.14 -18.72 -26.43
C THR A 14 -4.56 -17.33 -26.08
N PRO A 15 -5.35 -16.24 -26.06
CA PRO A 15 -4.85 -14.94 -25.65
C PRO A 15 -4.53 -14.94 -24.15
N PRO A 16 -3.42 -14.31 -23.71
CA PRO A 16 -3.02 -14.32 -22.31
C PRO A 16 -4.03 -13.57 -21.42
N LEU A 17 -4.27 -14.13 -20.24
CA LEU A 17 -5.11 -13.55 -19.19
C LEU A 17 -4.62 -12.15 -18.81
N LYS A 18 -5.54 -11.19 -18.80
CA LYS A 18 -5.32 -9.78 -18.48
C LYS A 18 -4.67 -9.67 -17.09
N GLY A 19 -3.43 -9.15 -17.04
CA GLY A 19 -2.63 -9.03 -15.82
C GLY A 19 -1.34 -9.87 -15.78
N SER A 20 -1.08 -10.69 -16.79
CA SER A 20 0.18 -11.46 -16.90
C SER A 20 1.32 -10.60 -17.45
N LYS A 21 2.57 -10.94 -17.12
CA LYS A 21 3.78 -10.19 -17.56
C LYS A 21 3.89 -10.10 -19.10
N GLU A 22 3.49 -11.17 -19.79
CA GLU A 22 3.40 -11.24 -21.26
C GLU A 22 2.34 -10.31 -21.86
N TRP A 23 1.29 -9.95 -21.10
CA TRP A 23 0.27 -8.98 -21.52
C TRP A 23 0.81 -7.54 -21.53
N HIS A 24 1.75 -7.22 -20.64
CA HIS A 24 2.38 -5.90 -20.58
C HIS A 24 3.48 -5.73 -21.63
N GLU A 25 4.19 -6.80 -21.98
CA GLU A 25 5.29 -6.78 -22.96
C GLU A 25 4.76 -6.63 -24.40
N GLN A 26 3.57 -7.18 -24.69
CA GLN A 26 2.92 -7.04 -26.00
C GLN A 26 2.32 -5.64 -26.27
N GLN A 27 2.22 -4.76 -25.26
CA GLN A 27 1.80 -3.37 -25.44
C GLN A 27 2.95 -2.39 -25.69
N GLN A 28 4.20 -2.83 -25.63
CA GLN A 28 5.36 -1.95 -25.83
C GLN A 28 5.83 -1.87 -27.29
N ASP A 29 5.37 -2.76 -28.17
CA ASP A 29 5.77 -2.84 -29.59
C ASP A 29 4.69 -2.36 -30.60
N ALA A 30 3.91 -1.32 -30.26
CA ALA A 30 3.00 -0.68 -31.22
C ALA A 30 3.18 0.85 -31.26
N PRO A 31 3.21 1.48 -32.45
CA PRO A 31 3.56 2.89 -32.58
C PRO A 31 2.44 3.81 -32.05
N SER A 32 2.91 4.82 -31.32
CA SER A 32 2.17 5.86 -30.62
C SER A 32 1.15 6.60 -31.51
N VAL A 33 -0.13 6.58 -31.12
CA VAL A 33 -1.11 7.62 -31.45
C VAL A 33 -1.90 7.93 -30.18
N SER A 34 -1.60 9.07 -29.56
CA SER A 34 -2.29 9.52 -28.35
C SER A 34 -3.72 9.94 -28.69
N SER A 35 -4.70 9.34 -28.00
CA SER A 35 -6.09 9.81 -28.02
C SER A 35 -6.33 10.70 -26.80
N PRO A 36 -6.92 11.90 -26.96
CA PRO A 36 -7.14 12.82 -25.86
C PRO A 36 -8.27 12.36 -24.94
N VAL A 37 -8.13 12.65 -23.64
CA VAL A 37 -9.09 12.34 -22.58
C VAL A 37 -10.45 13.03 -22.82
N LYS A 38 -11.53 12.27 -22.64
CA LYS A 38 -12.93 12.75 -22.74
C LYS A 38 -13.15 13.94 -21.80
N GLY A 39 -13.53 15.10 -22.35
CA GLY A 39 -13.92 16.29 -21.57
C GLY A 39 -13.20 17.61 -21.91
N THR A 40 -12.36 17.66 -22.95
CA THR A 40 -11.71 18.91 -23.40
C THR A 40 -12.28 19.42 -24.74
N GLN A 41 -12.25 20.75 -24.93
CA GLN A 41 -12.81 21.47 -26.10
C GLN A 41 -12.29 20.97 -27.47
N LYS A 42 -11.13 20.31 -27.50
CA LYS A 42 -10.57 19.68 -28.71
C LYS A 42 -11.33 18.42 -29.19
N TRP A 43 -12.14 17.79 -28.33
CA TRP A 43 -12.97 16.63 -28.71
C TRP A 43 -14.25 17.05 -29.47
N THR A 44 -14.81 18.22 -29.12
CA THR A 44 -16.00 18.78 -29.78
C THR A 44 -15.73 19.29 -31.19
N GLU A 45 -14.50 19.72 -31.49
CA GLU A 45 -14.13 20.30 -32.78
C GLU A 45 -13.81 19.23 -33.85
N GLN A 46 -13.49 18.00 -33.42
CA GLN A 46 -13.16 16.89 -34.32
C GLN A 46 -14.39 16.16 -34.86
N GLN A 47 -15.57 16.29 -34.23
CA GLN A 47 -16.85 15.83 -34.79
C GLN A 47 -17.47 16.83 -35.79
N ALA A 48 -16.98 18.08 -35.81
CA ALA A 48 -17.49 19.12 -36.72
C ALA A 48 -16.84 19.08 -38.13
N ALA A 49 -15.80 18.27 -38.35
CA ALA A 49 -14.98 18.29 -39.57
C ALA A 49 -15.21 17.11 -40.54
N ALA A 50 -16.26 16.31 -40.35
CA ALA A 50 -16.57 15.19 -41.25
C ALA A 50 -18.01 15.29 -41.81
N ALA A 51 -18.24 16.28 -42.67
CA ALA A 51 -19.40 16.32 -43.54
C ALA A 51 -18.98 16.78 -44.95
N PRO A 52 -19.24 16.00 -46.02
CA PRO A 52 -19.11 16.49 -47.38
C PRO A 52 -20.31 17.38 -47.74
N ALA A 53 -20.02 18.62 -48.14
CA ALA A 53 -20.98 19.58 -48.66
C ALA A 53 -21.12 19.43 -50.19
N VAL A 54 -22.34 19.22 -50.70
CA VAL A 54 -22.76 19.55 -52.07
C VAL A 54 -24.21 20.07 -52.05
N THR A 55 -24.31 21.40 -52.18
CA THR A 55 -25.32 22.25 -52.85
C THR A 55 -26.83 22.07 -52.61
N GLY A 56 -27.48 23.17 -52.18
CA GLY A 56 -28.75 23.61 -52.80
C GLY A 56 -29.91 23.94 -51.86
N SER A 57 -29.90 25.16 -51.32
CA SER A 57 -31.04 26.06 -51.01
C SER A 57 -32.48 25.52 -50.94
N GLN A 58 -33.14 25.62 -49.77
CA GLN A 58 -34.27 26.55 -49.49
C GLN A 58 -35.03 26.17 -48.19
N SER A 59 -34.93 27.07 -47.21
CA SER A 59 -35.96 27.55 -46.26
C SER A 59 -37.13 26.65 -45.80
N GLU A 60 -37.08 26.35 -44.50
CA GLU A 60 -38.15 26.36 -43.49
C GLU A 60 -39.52 25.70 -43.79
N THR A 61 -39.73 24.53 -43.19
CA THR A 61 -40.95 24.28 -42.40
C THR A 61 -40.58 23.37 -41.24
N VAL A 62 -40.76 23.86 -40.01
CA VAL A 62 -40.43 23.16 -38.77
C VAL A 62 -41.33 21.93 -38.63
N ALA A 63 -40.80 20.74 -38.88
CA ALA A 63 -41.43 19.48 -38.51
C ALA A 63 -41.02 19.12 -37.08
N ALA A 64 -41.98 19.28 -36.17
CA ALA A 64 -41.96 18.74 -34.82
C ALA A 64 -41.65 17.23 -34.82
N PRO A 65 -41.04 16.69 -33.74
CA PRO A 65 -40.77 15.26 -33.60
C PRO A 65 -42.06 14.43 -33.76
N PRO A 66 -42.00 13.21 -34.34
CA PRO A 66 -43.19 12.39 -34.54
C PRO A 66 -43.91 12.22 -33.21
N ALA A 67 -45.17 12.62 -33.25
CA ALA A 67 -46.06 12.77 -32.13
C ALA A 67 -46.02 11.55 -31.20
N LYS A 68 -45.93 11.88 -29.91
CA LYS A 68 -46.43 11.09 -28.80
C LYS A 68 -47.63 10.26 -29.26
N GLN A 69 -47.52 8.94 -29.09
CA GLN A 69 -48.67 8.05 -29.09
C GLN A 69 -49.73 8.71 -28.22
N ALA A 70 -50.86 8.98 -28.86
CA ALA A 70 -51.97 9.66 -28.25
C ALA A 70 -52.31 8.98 -26.92
N ASP A 71 -52.29 9.81 -25.88
CA ASP A 71 -53.13 9.64 -24.71
C ASP A 71 -54.57 9.44 -25.21
N VAL A 72 -54.98 8.19 -25.33
CA VAL A 72 -56.38 7.82 -25.52
C VAL A 72 -56.97 7.59 -24.14
N ASN A 73 -57.29 8.70 -23.49
CA ASN A 73 -58.34 8.78 -22.49
C ASN A 73 -59.70 8.40 -23.12
N GLY A 74 -59.86 7.10 -23.32
CA GLY A 74 -61.01 6.44 -23.92
C GLY A 74 -60.60 5.00 -24.16
N GLY A 75 -60.90 4.12 -23.20
CA GLY A 75 -60.46 2.72 -23.18
C GLY A 75 -60.50 2.13 -24.58
N SER A 76 -59.34 1.67 -25.07
CA SER A 76 -59.23 1.08 -26.39
C SER A 76 -60.24 -0.05 -26.48
N LEU A 77 -61.25 0.11 -27.32
CA LEU A 77 -62.28 -0.91 -27.57
C LEU A 77 -61.57 -2.23 -27.86
N SER A 78 -61.98 -3.30 -27.19
CA SER A 78 -61.48 -4.65 -27.43
C SER A 78 -61.65 -5.00 -28.92
N TYR A 79 -60.77 -5.83 -29.50
CA TYR A 79 -60.91 -6.31 -30.87
C TYR A 79 -62.32 -6.88 -31.10
N ALA A 80 -62.90 -7.57 -30.11
CA ALA A 80 -64.27 -8.07 -30.17
C ALA A 80 -65.33 -6.94 -30.27
N GLU A 81 -65.18 -5.86 -29.52
CA GLU A 81 -66.07 -4.69 -29.58
C GLU A 81 -65.91 -3.91 -30.88
N LEU A 82 -64.69 -3.78 -31.38
CA LEU A 82 -64.39 -3.17 -32.66
C LEU A 82 -65.01 -3.99 -33.80
N TYR A 83 -64.87 -5.32 -33.75
CA TYR A 83 -65.44 -6.25 -34.73
C TYR A 83 -66.97 -6.19 -34.74
N LYS A 84 -67.61 -6.09 -33.57
CA LYS A 84 -69.06 -5.91 -33.45
C LYS A 84 -69.54 -4.57 -34.02
N LYS A 85 -68.75 -3.50 -33.90
CA LYS A 85 -69.10 -2.14 -34.35
C LYS A 85 -68.84 -1.91 -35.83
N LEU A 86 -67.82 -2.55 -36.39
CA LEU A 86 -67.42 -2.42 -37.79
C LEU A 86 -68.23 -3.34 -38.71
N ASN A 87 -68.80 -4.42 -38.19
CA ASN A 87 -69.56 -5.36 -38.99
C ASN A 87 -70.97 -4.86 -39.34
N PRO A 88 -71.35 -4.88 -40.64
CA PRO A 88 -72.69 -4.49 -41.08
C PRO A 88 -73.75 -5.57 -40.85
N TYR A 89 -73.36 -6.82 -40.59
CA TYR A 89 -74.29 -7.90 -40.26
C TYR A 89 -74.59 -7.91 -38.76
N LYS A 90 -75.86 -7.71 -38.40
CA LYS A 90 -76.39 -7.96 -37.06
C LYS A 90 -77.14 -9.29 -37.12
N PRO A 91 -76.85 -10.26 -36.23
CA PRO A 91 -77.54 -11.55 -36.25
C PRO A 91 -79.07 -11.32 -36.15
N PRO A 92 -79.88 -11.95 -37.01
CA PRO A 92 -81.34 -11.85 -36.97
C PRO A 92 -81.87 -12.29 -35.61
N THR A 93 -82.63 -11.43 -34.95
CA THR A 93 -83.27 -11.71 -33.66
C THR A 93 -84.38 -12.77 -33.83
N ASP A 94 -84.64 -13.56 -32.79
CA ASP A 94 -85.58 -14.70 -32.83
C ASP A 94 -86.99 -14.35 -33.34
N GLU A 95 -87.44 -13.11 -33.13
CA GLU A 95 -88.72 -12.62 -33.62
C GLU A 95 -88.75 -12.37 -35.14
N GLU A 96 -87.63 -11.99 -35.74
CA GLU A 96 -87.50 -11.78 -37.18
C GLU A 96 -87.44 -13.13 -37.91
N LEU A 97 -86.73 -14.11 -37.34
CA LEU A 97 -86.72 -15.50 -37.82
C LEU A 97 -88.13 -16.11 -37.81
N ALA A 98 -88.95 -15.83 -36.81
CA ALA A 98 -90.32 -16.32 -36.74
C ALA A 98 -91.24 -15.70 -37.81
N LYS A 99 -91.10 -14.39 -38.07
CA LYS A 99 -91.85 -13.70 -39.14
C LYS A 99 -91.44 -14.18 -40.53
N GLU A 100 -90.16 -14.47 -40.73
CA GLU A 100 -89.66 -15.04 -41.97
C GLU A 100 -90.08 -16.49 -42.17
N LYS A 101 -90.03 -17.34 -41.14
CA LYS A 101 -90.59 -18.70 -41.19
C LYS A 101 -92.08 -18.69 -41.55
N LYS A 102 -92.84 -17.71 -41.06
CA LYS A 102 -94.25 -17.50 -41.47
C LYS A 102 -94.37 -17.07 -42.94
N LYS A 103 -93.48 -16.20 -43.45
CA LYS A 103 -93.42 -15.84 -44.88
C LYS A 103 -93.06 -17.04 -45.75
N GLN A 104 -92.03 -17.81 -45.38
CA GLN A 104 -91.60 -19.04 -46.05
C GLN A 104 -92.75 -20.05 -46.15
N LYS A 105 -93.48 -20.30 -45.05
CA LYS A 105 -94.65 -21.19 -45.04
C LYS A 105 -95.75 -20.70 -46.00
N ARG A 106 -96.04 -19.40 -46.03
CA ARG A 106 -97.04 -18.83 -46.96
C ARG A 106 -96.62 -19.00 -48.41
N GLU A 107 -95.39 -18.67 -48.76
CA GLU A 107 -94.90 -18.75 -50.14
C GLU A 107 -94.80 -20.20 -50.63
N GLN A 108 -94.43 -21.14 -49.74
CA GLN A 108 -94.47 -22.57 -50.02
C GLN A 108 -95.90 -23.06 -50.30
N ILE A 109 -96.89 -22.60 -49.53
CA ILE A 109 -98.31 -22.90 -49.75
C ILE A 109 -98.78 -22.32 -51.09
N PHE A 110 -98.46 -21.06 -51.40
CA PHE A 110 -98.83 -20.45 -52.69
C PHE A 110 -98.18 -21.16 -53.88
N ALA A 111 -96.92 -21.57 -53.77
CA ALA A 111 -96.23 -22.33 -54.81
C ALA A 111 -96.87 -23.71 -55.01
N ALA A 112 -97.23 -24.41 -53.93
CA ALA A 112 -97.92 -25.70 -53.99
C ALA A 112 -99.33 -25.58 -54.59
N ILE A 113 -100.07 -24.52 -54.25
CA ILE A 113 -101.38 -24.22 -54.85
C ILE A 113 -101.23 -23.90 -56.34
N GLY A 114 -100.23 -23.10 -56.72
CA GLY A 114 -99.95 -22.76 -58.12
C GLY A 114 -99.61 -24.01 -58.97
N ASP A 115 -98.84 -24.94 -58.40
CA ASP A 115 -98.55 -26.22 -59.05
C ASP A 115 -99.78 -27.12 -59.13
N GLY A 116 -100.65 -27.12 -58.10
CA GLY A 116 -101.91 -27.86 -58.10
C GLY A 116 -102.92 -27.33 -59.11
N ILE A 117 -103.07 -26.00 -59.23
CA ILE A 117 -103.92 -25.36 -60.24
C ILE A 117 -103.36 -25.63 -61.64
N SER A 118 -102.03 -25.57 -61.82
CA SER A 118 -101.40 -25.86 -63.12
C SER A 118 -101.58 -27.32 -63.53
N ALA A 119 -101.50 -28.27 -62.58
CA ALA A 119 -101.76 -29.68 -62.83
C ALA A 119 -103.23 -29.94 -63.19
N LEU A 120 -104.17 -29.35 -62.44
CA LEU A 120 -105.61 -29.48 -62.69
C LEU A 120 -106.04 -28.78 -63.99
N SER A 121 -105.48 -27.61 -64.29
CA SER A 121 -105.71 -26.86 -65.53
C SER A 121 -105.23 -27.67 -66.74
N ASN A 122 -104.01 -28.21 -66.67
CA ASN A 122 -103.50 -29.10 -67.71
C ASN A 122 -104.36 -30.36 -67.87
N LEU A 123 -104.84 -30.95 -66.77
CA LEU A 123 -105.80 -32.07 -66.83
C LEU A 123 -107.12 -31.66 -67.53
N PHE A 124 -107.66 -30.48 -67.24
CA PHE A 124 -108.88 -29.98 -67.87
C PHE A 124 -108.72 -29.63 -69.36
N PHE A 125 -107.58 -29.08 -69.78
CA PHE A 125 -107.37 -28.74 -71.20
C PHE A 125 -106.98 -29.96 -72.05
N THR A 126 -106.30 -30.96 -71.46
CA THR A 126 -105.98 -32.21 -72.17
C THR A 126 -107.22 -33.06 -72.50
N THR A 127 -108.31 -32.94 -71.73
CA THR A 127 -109.61 -33.54 -72.11
C THR A 127 -110.26 -32.85 -73.31
N GLN A 128 -109.84 -31.62 -73.63
CA GLN A 128 -110.26 -30.86 -74.81
C GLN A 128 -109.27 -30.97 -75.98
N TYR A 129 -108.53 -32.08 -76.06
CA TYR A 129 -107.52 -32.36 -77.10
C TYR A 129 -106.28 -31.43 -77.10
N ALA A 130 -106.04 -30.64 -76.06
CA ALA A 130 -104.78 -29.89 -75.94
C ALA A 130 -103.60 -30.81 -75.59
N PRO A 131 -102.38 -30.57 -76.09
CA PRO A 131 -101.19 -31.32 -75.69
C PRO A 131 -100.90 -31.24 -74.18
N ASN A 132 -100.45 -32.33 -73.55
CA ASN A 132 -100.04 -32.35 -72.14
C ASN A 132 -98.74 -31.57 -71.95
N MET A 133 -98.82 -30.43 -71.26
CA MET A 133 -97.69 -29.54 -70.97
C MET A 133 -97.18 -29.65 -69.53
N TYR A 134 -97.84 -30.43 -68.67
CA TYR A 134 -97.42 -30.64 -67.29
C TYR A 134 -96.33 -31.70 -67.22
N THR A 135 -95.10 -31.27 -66.93
CA THR A 135 -93.93 -32.16 -66.89
C THR A 135 -93.54 -32.57 -65.47
N GLY A 136 -94.18 -32.01 -64.44
CA GLY A 136 -93.85 -32.24 -63.03
C GLY A 136 -92.43 -31.78 -62.62
N LYS A 137 -91.68 -31.17 -63.54
CA LYS A 137 -90.30 -30.69 -63.37
C LYS A 137 -90.28 -29.17 -63.52
N ASN A 138 -89.39 -28.48 -62.80
CA ASN A 138 -89.32 -27.01 -62.79
C ASN A 138 -90.59 -26.34 -62.27
N THR A 139 -91.27 -26.99 -61.34
CA THR A 139 -92.49 -26.47 -60.72
C THR A 139 -92.19 -25.23 -59.88
N MET A 140 -93.20 -24.42 -59.61
CA MET A 140 -93.03 -23.22 -58.78
C MET A 140 -92.59 -23.59 -57.37
N SER A 141 -93.04 -24.73 -56.84
CA SER A 141 -92.60 -25.24 -55.54
C SER A 141 -91.12 -25.67 -55.53
N GLU A 142 -90.62 -26.34 -56.58
CA GLU A 142 -89.20 -26.70 -56.69
C GLU A 142 -88.30 -25.45 -56.75
N ARG A 143 -88.65 -24.48 -57.59
CA ARG A 143 -87.92 -23.20 -57.68
C ARG A 143 -87.93 -22.42 -56.37
N THR A 144 -89.04 -22.46 -55.65
CA THR A 144 -89.20 -21.80 -54.34
C THR A 144 -88.33 -22.47 -53.27
N LYS A 145 -88.27 -23.82 -53.24
CA LYS A 145 -87.37 -24.57 -52.36
C LYS A 145 -85.90 -24.23 -52.63
N VAL A 146 -85.46 -24.30 -53.89
CA VAL A 146 -84.07 -23.96 -54.27
C VAL A 146 -83.70 -22.53 -53.87
N ARG A 147 -84.62 -21.56 -54.04
CA ARG A 147 -84.42 -20.18 -53.61
C ARG A 147 -84.25 -20.07 -52.09
N TYR A 148 -85.07 -20.76 -51.31
CA TYR A 148 -84.97 -20.75 -49.85
C TYR A 148 -83.74 -21.47 -49.34
N ASP A 149 -83.38 -22.61 -49.92
CA ASP A 149 -82.17 -23.35 -49.56
C ASP A 149 -80.92 -22.50 -49.80
N LYS A 150 -80.89 -21.75 -50.92
CA LYS A 150 -79.82 -20.77 -51.20
C LYS A 150 -79.79 -19.64 -50.18
N LEU A 151 -80.94 -19.06 -49.84
CA LEU A 151 -81.04 -17.96 -48.85
C LEU A 151 -80.63 -18.42 -47.44
N MET A 152 -81.02 -19.62 -47.03
CA MET A 152 -80.63 -20.20 -45.76
C MET A 152 -79.13 -20.45 -45.71
N LYS A 153 -78.55 -21.01 -46.77
CA LYS A 153 -77.11 -21.25 -46.86
C LYS A 153 -76.29 -19.96 -46.84
N GLU A 154 -76.74 -18.91 -47.52
CA GLU A 154 -76.10 -17.59 -47.49
C GLU A 154 -76.19 -16.93 -46.10
N ARG A 155 -77.31 -17.13 -45.40
CA ARG A 155 -77.49 -16.63 -44.03
C ARG A 155 -76.59 -17.36 -43.05
N GLU A 156 -76.60 -18.69 -43.08
CA GLU A 156 -75.73 -19.53 -42.25
C GLU A 156 -74.25 -19.25 -42.51
N GLY A 157 -73.87 -18.97 -43.77
CA GLY A 157 -72.51 -18.54 -44.12
C GLY A 157 -72.13 -17.22 -43.46
N LYS A 158 -72.96 -16.17 -43.62
CA LYS A 158 -72.72 -14.85 -43.01
C LYS A 158 -72.74 -14.89 -41.49
N GLU A 159 -73.59 -15.71 -40.91
CA GLU A 159 -73.67 -15.92 -39.46
C GLU A 159 -72.41 -16.61 -38.93
N LYS A 160 -71.94 -17.67 -39.60
CA LYS A 160 -70.68 -18.33 -39.27
C LYS A 160 -69.49 -17.40 -39.40
N GLU A 161 -69.39 -16.65 -40.49
CA GLU A 161 -68.32 -15.66 -40.70
C GLU A 161 -68.30 -14.61 -39.58
N TYR A 162 -69.48 -14.14 -39.15
CA TYR A 162 -69.61 -13.20 -38.04
C TYR A 162 -69.14 -13.81 -36.71
N TYR A 163 -69.57 -15.03 -36.37
CA TYR A 163 -69.16 -15.67 -35.12
C TYR A 163 -67.67 -16.06 -35.13
N GLU A 164 -67.15 -16.56 -36.25
CA GLU A 164 -65.74 -16.89 -36.41
C GLU A 164 -64.86 -15.65 -36.27
N GLY A 165 -65.25 -14.54 -36.91
CA GLY A 165 -64.49 -13.30 -36.79
C GLY A 165 -64.59 -12.69 -35.38
N LEU A 166 -65.74 -12.80 -34.71
CA LEU A 166 -65.89 -12.37 -33.31
C LEU A 166 -65.04 -13.21 -32.37
N MET A 167 -64.97 -14.53 -32.61
CA MET A 167 -64.13 -15.45 -31.84
C MET A 167 -62.65 -15.13 -32.04
N ARG A 168 -62.22 -14.92 -33.29
CA ARG A 168 -60.84 -14.49 -33.58
C ARG A 168 -60.49 -13.18 -32.91
N ALA A 169 -61.43 -12.24 -32.87
CA ALA A 169 -61.24 -10.97 -32.21
C ALA A 169 -61.07 -11.13 -30.68
N ARG A 170 -61.88 -11.97 -30.03
CA ARG A 170 -61.69 -12.31 -28.61
C ARG A 170 -60.36 -13.00 -28.33
N ILE A 171 -59.95 -13.95 -29.17
CA ILE A 171 -58.64 -14.62 -29.03
C ILE A 171 -57.52 -13.59 -29.12
N ALA A 172 -57.61 -12.62 -30.05
CA ALA A 172 -56.61 -11.57 -30.20
C ALA A 172 -56.54 -10.63 -28.97
N ASP A 173 -57.67 -10.36 -28.32
CA ASP A 173 -57.72 -9.63 -27.05
C ASP A 173 -57.04 -10.43 -25.92
N GLU A 174 -57.39 -11.71 -25.77
CA GLU A 174 -56.77 -12.60 -24.75
C GLU A 174 -55.26 -12.75 -24.96
N GLU A 175 -54.80 -12.89 -26.21
CA GLU A 175 -53.37 -12.93 -26.55
C GLU A 175 -52.64 -11.62 -26.25
N ARG A 176 -53.31 -10.48 -26.37
CA ARG A 176 -52.75 -9.18 -25.97
C ARG A 176 -52.59 -9.14 -24.45
N ASP A 177 -53.62 -9.51 -23.70
CA ASP A 177 -53.58 -9.51 -22.24
C ASP A 177 -52.54 -10.49 -21.70
N ASP A 178 -52.40 -11.67 -22.31
CA ASP A 178 -51.37 -12.64 -21.98
C ASP A 178 -49.96 -12.12 -22.25
N ARG A 179 -49.75 -11.44 -23.38
CA ARG A 179 -48.47 -10.80 -23.69
C ARG A 179 -48.15 -9.71 -22.68
N GLU A 180 -49.12 -8.88 -22.30
CA GLU A 180 -48.94 -7.87 -21.28
C GLU A 180 -48.59 -8.50 -19.93
N ARG A 181 -49.34 -9.54 -19.49
CA ARG A 181 -49.02 -10.27 -18.25
C ARG A 181 -47.62 -10.87 -18.26
N LYS A 182 -47.21 -11.48 -19.39
CA LYS A 182 -45.86 -12.03 -19.57
C LYS A 182 -44.80 -10.93 -19.53
N TRP A 183 -45.05 -9.81 -20.18
CA TRP A 183 -44.17 -8.64 -20.18
C TRP A 183 -43.99 -8.07 -18.77
N GLN A 184 -45.09 -7.88 -18.03
CA GLN A 184 -45.05 -7.42 -16.64
C GLN A 184 -44.31 -8.41 -15.72
N ARG A 185 -44.51 -9.72 -15.92
CA ARG A 185 -43.74 -10.75 -15.22
C ARG A 185 -42.25 -10.67 -15.55
N GLN A 186 -41.90 -10.45 -16.82
CA GLN A 186 -40.51 -10.29 -17.26
C GLN A 186 -39.87 -9.07 -16.61
N LEU A 187 -40.52 -7.91 -16.66
CA LEU A 187 -40.07 -6.69 -15.97
C LEU A 187 -39.86 -6.93 -14.46
N GLY A 188 -40.77 -7.65 -13.81
CA GLY A 188 -40.64 -8.01 -12.40
C GLY A 188 -39.46 -8.95 -12.11
N LEU A 189 -39.15 -9.87 -13.03
CA LEU A 189 -37.98 -10.75 -12.92
C LEU A 189 -36.67 -9.99 -13.17
N ASP A 190 -36.65 -9.13 -14.18
CA ASP A 190 -35.49 -8.30 -14.51
C ASP A 190 -35.16 -7.37 -13.34
N LYS A 191 -36.17 -6.70 -12.78
CA LYS A 191 -35.99 -5.87 -11.58
C LYS A 191 -35.42 -6.67 -10.40
N LYS A 192 -35.96 -7.86 -10.12
CA LYS A 192 -35.42 -8.73 -9.05
C LYS A 192 -34.00 -9.21 -9.36
N ASN A 193 -33.64 -9.37 -10.62
CA ASN A 193 -32.30 -9.76 -11.02
C ASN A 193 -31.32 -8.60 -10.84
N ASP A 194 -31.71 -7.40 -11.21
CA ASP A 194 -30.94 -6.17 -11.00
C ASP A 194 -30.76 -5.89 -9.50
N ASP A 195 -31.81 -6.04 -8.70
CA ASP A 195 -31.75 -5.90 -7.23
C ASP A 195 -30.74 -6.91 -6.64
N ARG A 196 -30.83 -8.20 -7.02
CA ARG A 196 -29.87 -9.24 -6.57
C ARG A 196 -28.45 -8.97 -7.05
N TYR A 197 -28.28 -8.48 -8.27
CA TYR A 197 -26.96 -8.13 -8.80
C TYR A 197 -26.36 -6.96 -8.00
N ASN A 198 -27.17 -5.94 -7.73
CA ASN A 198 -26.75 -4.78 -6.95
C ASN A 198 -26.42 -5.17 -5.50
N GLU A 199 -27.26 -5.97 -4.84
CA GLU A 199 -26.97 -6.56 -3.52
C GLU A 199 -25.65 -7.36 -3.52
N GLY A 200 -25.42 -8.17 -4.55
CA GLY A 200 -24.16 -8.91 -4.72
C GLY A 200 -22.94 -8.01 -4.90
N ILE A 201 -23.09 -6.85 -5.57
CA ILE A 201 -22.05 -5.82 -5.66
C ILE A 201 -21.83 -5.17 -4.30
N GLN A 202 -22.88 -4.79 -3.57
CA GLN A 202 -22.75 -4.19 -2.24
C GLN A 202 -22.04 -5.14 -1.27
N HIS A 203 -22.43 -6.41 -1.22
CA HIS A 203 -21.76 -7.41 -0.38
C HIS A 203 -20.29 -7.63 -0.76
N ARG A 204 -19.95 -7.58 -2.06
CA ARG A 204 -18.55 -7.61 -2.49
C ARG A 204 -17.79 -6.39 -2.00
N ASN A 205 -18.34 -5.20 -2.21
CA ASN A 205 -17.71 -3.95 -1.79
C ASN A 205 -17.53 -3.88 -0.27
N GLU A 206 -18.53 -4.31 0.51
CA GLU A 206 -18.44 -4.43 1.97
C GLU A 206 -17.33 -5.40 2.39
N ARG A 207 -17.24 -6.56 1.73
CA ARG A 207 -16.20 -7.55 1.99
C ARG A 207 -14.81 -7.01 1.66
N GLU A 208 -14.66 -6.31 0.54
CA GLU A 208 -13.42 -5.66 0.12
C GLU A 208 -13.01 -4.57 1.11
N LYS A 209 -13.95 -3.75 1.55
CA LYS A 209 -13.71 -2.73 2.58
C LYS A 209 -13.22 -3.35 3.89
N ILE A 210 -13.84 -4.43 4.36
CA ILE A 210 -13.38 -5.14 5.56
C ILE A 210 -11.96 -5.69 5.38
N THR A 211 -11.62 -6.17 4.17
CA THR A 211 -10.26 -6.65 3.92
C THR A 211 -9.23 -5.53 3.89
N ASP A 212 -9.58 -4.37 3.32
CA ASP A 212 -8.73 -3.19 3.30
C ASP A 212 -8.52 -2.63 4.72
N ASP A 213 -9.60 -2.47 5.50
CA ASP A 213 -9.54 -2.03 6.89
C ASP A 213 -8.65 -2.97 7.73
N ARG A 214 -8.76 -4.29 7.51
CA ARG A 214 -7.91 -5.28 8.18
C ARG A 214 -6.45 -5.17 7.75
N TYR A 215 -6.20 -4.95 6.47
CA TYR A 215 -4.85 -4.78 5.94
C TYR A 215 -4.20 -3.52 6.54
N ASP A 216 -4.89 -2.40 6.54
CA ASP A 216 -4.41 -1.14 7.11
C ASP A 216 -4.12 -1.28 8.61
N ALA A 217 -5.02 -1.91 9.38
CA ALA A 217 -4.80 -2.20 10.79
C ALA A 217 -3.56 -3.08 11.01
N GLU A 218 -3.32 -4.09 10.15
CA GLU A 218 -2.13 -4.94 10.24
C GLU A 218 -0.85 -4.17 9.89
N GLN A 219 -0.90 -3.25 8.92
CA GLN A 219 0.22 -2.39 8.58
C GLN A 219 0.55 -1.42 9.71
N GLU A 220 -0.45 -0.81 10.35
CA GLU A 220 -0.26 0.07 11.50
C GLU A 220 0.34 -0.70 12.69
N TYR A 221 -0.14 -1.91 12.95
CA TYR A 221 0.41 -2.76 14.00
C TYR A 221 1.87 -3.15 13.73
N LYS A 222 2.23 -3.48 12.48
CA LYS A 222 3.62 -3.74 12.08
C LYS A 222 4.49 -2.49 12.24
N LYS A 223 4.05 -1.34 11.73
CA LYS A 223 4.75 -0.06 11.92
C LYS A 223 4.95 0.29 13.38
N GLY A 224 3.95 0.04 14.23
CA GLY A 224 4.05 0.24 15.68
C GLY A 224 5.10 -0.65 16.31
N ARG A 225 5.10 -1.95 15.97
CA ARG A 225 6.10 -2.92 16.43
C ARG A 225 7.51 -2.54 15.99
N ASP A 226 7.69 -2.19 14.71
CA ASP A 226 9.00 -1.84 14.15
C ASP A 226 9.54 -0.57 14.81
N LYS A 227 8.69 0.44 15.02
CA LYS A 227 9.07 1.66 15.76
C LYS A 227 9.53 1.37 17.19
N GLU A 228 8.90 0.41 17.86
CA GLU A 228 9.29 -0.01 19.21
C GLU A 228 10.56 -0.85 19.20
N ALA A 229 10.74 -1.72 18.21
CA ALA A 229 11.98 -2.46 17.98
C ALA A 229 13.15 -1.52 17.70
N ASP A 230 12.98 -0.53 16.83
CA ASP A 230 13.96 0.51 16.50
C ASP A 230 14.32 1.32 17.74
N ARG A 231 13.32 1.74 18.54
CA ARG A 231 13.56 2.45 19.81
C ARG A 231 14.42 1.60 20.75
N ARG A 232 14.12 0.30 20.89
CA ARG A 232 14.89 -0.60 21.76
C ARG A 232 16.30 -0.83 21.22
N TRP A 233 16.45 -1.00 19.92
CA TRP A 233 17.75 -1.14 19.27
C TRP A 233 18.59 0.11 19.46
N GLN A 234 18.03 1.30 19.24
CA GLN A 234 18.72 2.57 19.42
C GLN A 234 19.16 2.76 20.88
N ALA A 235 18.28 2.47 21.84
CA ALA A 235 18.62 2.55 23.26
C ALA A 235 19.77 1.61 23.62
N ASN A 236 19.76 0.37 23.11
CA ASN A 236 20.83 -0.60 23.34
C ASN A 236 22.14 -0.16 22.68
N TYR A 237 22.07 0.37 21.45
CA TYR A 237 23.22 0.90 20.72
C TYR A 237 23.86 2.06 21.47
N ASP A 238 23.06 3.02 21.95
CA ASP A 238 23.55 4.17 22.71
C ASP A 238 24.16 3.74 24.06
N GLU A 239 23.55 2.74 24.73
CA GLU A 239 24.09 2.19 25.97
C GLU A 239 25.41 1.45 25.73
N ASN A 240 25.50 0.65 24.68
CA ASN A 240 26.73 -0.03 24.29
C ASN A 240 27.83 0.99 23.95
N LYS A 241 27.51 2.04 23.19
CA LYS A 241 28.43 3.14 22.92
C LYS A 241 28.93 3.80 24.20
N ARG A 242 28.02 4.11 25.15
CA ARG A 242 28.42 4.63 26.47
C ARG A 242 29.27 3.66 27.28
N GLN A 243 29.00 2.36 27.20
CA GLN A 243 29.83 1.33 27.84
C GLN A 243 31.23 1.28 27.23
N ALA A 244 31.33 1.31 25.90
CA ALA A 244 32.59 1.37 25.18
C ALA A 244 33.38 2.64 25.54
N ASP A 245 32.75 3.81 25.50
CA ASP A 245 33.37 5.09 25.87
C ASP A 245 33.86 5.10 27.32
N ARG A 246 33.06 4.55 28.26
CA ARG A 246 33.48 4.38 29.65
C ARG A 246 34.69 3.47 29.74
N SER A 247 34.66 2.31 29.09
CA SER A 247 35.75 1.33 29.13
C SER A 247 37.05 1.90 28.55
N TYR A 248 36.96 2.64 27.44
CA TYR A 248 38.08 3.33 26.81
C TYR A 248 38.63 4.41 27.73
N ASN A 249 37.77 5.27 28.29
CA ASN A 249 38.20 6.30 29.24
C ASN A 249 38.84 5.71 30.50
N PHE A 250 38.34 4.59 31.01
CA PHE A 250 38.98 3.88 32.13
C PHE A 250 40.35 3.31 31.75
N GLN A 251 40.52 2.79 30.53
CA GLN A 251 41.82 2.32 30.05
C GLN A 251 42.82 3.46 29.89
N VAL A 252 42.39 4.59 29.30
CA VAL A 252 43.23 5.80 29.17
C VAL A 252 43.64 6.32 30.53
N LYS A 253 42.70 6.42 31.49
CA LYS A 253 43.04 6.80 32.87
C LYS A 253 44.05 5.86 33.49
N ARG A 254 43.83 4.53 33.41
CA ARG A 254 44.80 3.55 33.91
C ARG A 254 46.17 3.68 33.25
N HIS A 255 46.22 3.93 31.95
CA HIS A 255 47.49 4.13 31.25
C HIS A 255 48.20 5.38 31.77
N ASN A 256 47.48 6.50 31.87
CA ASN A 256 48.04 7.77 32.38
C ASN A 256 48.50 7.63 33.83
N ASP A 257 47.73 6.95 34.68
CA ASP A 257 48.09 6.67 36.07
C ASP A 257 49.36 5.80 36.12
N ASN A 258 49.46 4.76 35.29
CA ASN A 258 50.65 3.92 35.21
C ASN A 258 51.88 4.70 34.71
N VAL A 259 51.72 5.57 33.71
CA VAL A 259 52.79 6.45 33.22
C VAL A 259 53.24 7.42 34.31
N ALA A 260 52.31 7.99 35.08
CA ALA A 260 52.62 8.86 36.21
C ALA A 260 53.40 8.10 37.29
N VAL A 261 52.97 6.89 37.64
CA VAL A 261 53.69 6.03 38.61
C VAL A 261 55.08 5.67 38.11
N GLU A 262 55.26 5.31 36.84
CA GLU A 262 56.58 5.03 36.29
C GLU A 262 57.45 6.28 36.23
N ARG A 263 56.89 7.46 35.93
CA ARG A 263 57.60 8.74 35.99
C ARG A 263 58.05 9.07 37.41
N ASP A 264 57.19 8.87 38.40
CA ASP A 264 57.52 9.12 39.81
C ASP A 264 58.54 8.10 40.33
N LYS A 265 58.46 6.84 39.89
CA LYS A 265 59.46 5.81 40.18
C LYS A 265 60.81 6.13 39.53
N ALA A 266 60.81 6.61 38.28
CA ALA A 266 62.01 7.07 37.60
C ALA A 266 62.64 8.28 38.31
N ARG A 267 61.83 9.27 38.71
CA ARG A 267 62.25 10.43 39.53
C ARG A 267 62.81 9.99 40.87
N ALA A 268 62.15 9.08 41.58
CA ALA A 268 62.62 8.56 42.87
C ALA A 268 63.92 7.76 42.71
N THR A 269 64.08 7.00 41.63
CA THR A 269 65.30 6.25 41.33
C THR A 269 66.46 7.18 40.98
N ALA A 270 66.21 8.19 40.14
CA ALA A 270 67.19 9.24 39.83
C ALA A 270 67.61 10.01 41.10
N ALA A 271 66.64 10.40 41.93
CA ALA A 271 66.89 11.08 43.20
C ALA A 271 67.70 10.22 44.18
N ARG A 272 67.48 8.89 44.21
CA ARG A 272 68.33 7.96 44.97
C ARG A 272 69.77 7.93 44.44
N GLY A 273 69.96 7.95 43.12
CA GLY A 273 71.30 8.05 42.51
C GLY A 273 72.03 9.33 42.92
N VAL A 274 71.33 10.47 42.92
CA VAL A 274 71.88 11.78 43.33
C VAL A 274 72.10 11.90 44.84
N ARG A 275 71.25 11.27 45.67
CA ARG A 275 71.40 11.25 47.13
C ARG A 275 72.50 10.30 47.62
N GLY A 276 72.68 9.13 47.00
CA GLY A 276 73.55 8.08 47.54
C GLY A 276 73.02 7.52 48.87
N LYS A 277 73.85 6.77 49.61
CA LYS A 277 73.44 6.21 50.91
C LYS A 277 73.31 7.31 51.96
N GLN A 278 72.39 7.17 52.90
CA GLN A 278 72.30 8.09 54.04
C GLN A 278 73.31 7.66 55.11
N LEU A 279 74.26 8.53 55.43
CA LEU A 279 75.29 8.30 56.44
C LEU A 279 74.83 8.91 57.77
N GLY A 280 74.77 8.08 58.81
CA GLY A 280 74.44 8.51 60.17
C GLY A 280 75.69 8.85 60.97
N PHE A 281 75.72 10.04 61.57
CA PHE A 281 76.74 10.52 62.49
C PHE A 281 76.11 10.65 63.87
N SER A 282 76.72 10.06 64.89
CA SER A 282 76.24 10.14 66.27
C SER A 282 77.35 10.67 67.15
N ASP A 283 76.97 11.54 68.09
CA ASP A 283 77.85 12.11 69.12
C ASP A 283 77.90 11.23 70.40
N GLY A 284 77.20 10.08 70.42
CA GLY A 284 77.08 9.25 71.63
C GLY A 284 76.27 9.88 72.78
N GLY A 285 75.99 11.19 72.74
CA GLY A 285 75.14 11.93 73.66
C GLY A 285 73.67 12.10 73.22
N GLY A 286 73.22 11.34 72.21
CA GLY A 286 71.83 11.37 71.72
C GLY A 286 71.55 12.30 70.53
N ASN A 287 72.50 13.16 70.14
CA ASN A 287 72.41 13.95 68.91
C ASN A 287 72.86 13.11 67.71
N GLN A 288 71.96 12.95 66.73
CA GLN A 288 72.22 12.22 65.49
C GLN A 288 72.02 13.14 64.29
N VAL A 289 73.00 13.18 63.41
CA VAL A 289 72.98 13.94 62.15
C VAL A 289 73.03 12.95 61.01
N ALA A 290 72.12 13.05 60.05
CA ALA A 290 72.08 12.18 58.88
C ALA A 290 72.39 13.00 57.63
N ILE A 291 73.45 12.64 56.92
CA ILE A 291 73.93 13.37 55.72
C ILE A 291 73.96 12.40 54.55
N TYR A 292 73.50 12.84 53.39
CA TYR A 292 73.58 12.08 52.15
C TYR A 292 75.04 11.87 51.71
N GLU A 293 75.38 10.66 51.26
CA GLU A 293 76.75 10.25 50.91
C GLU A 293 77.42 11.20 49.91
N ASN A 294 76.67 11.68 48.91
CA ASN A 294 77.22 12.58 47.89
C ASN A 294 77.44 13.99 48.44
N VAL A 295 76.59 14.45 49.36
CA VAL A 295 76.78 15.72 50.09
C VAL A 295 78.00 15.61 51.02
N TRP A 296 78.13 14.48 51.72
CA TRP A 296 79.26 14.20 52.61
C TRP A 296 80.59 14.19 51.85
N LYS A 297 80.70 13.45 50.74
CA LYS A 297 81.94 13.39 49.94
C LYS A 297 82.42 14.76 49.48
N GLY A 298 81.50 15.68 49.13
CA GLY A 298 81.85 17.04 48.70
C GLY A 298 82.21 18.00 49.83
N SER A 299 81.70 17.77 51.05
CA SER A 299 81.81 18.73 52.18
C SER A 299 82.70 18.25 53.34
N MET A 300 83.05 16.96 53.36
CA MET A 300 83.87 16.33 54.40
C MET A 300 85.17 17.08 54.69
N GLN A 301 85.87 17.54 53.64
CA GLN A 301 87.11 18.30 53.80
C GLN A 301 86.89 19.66 54.47
N GLN A 302 85.78 20.34 54.16
CA GLN A 302 85.42 21.63 54.80
C GLN A 302 85.12 21.45 56.28
N VAL A 303 84.46 20.35 56.66
CA VAL A 303 84.22 20.01 58.07
C VAL A 303 85.53 19.73 58.79
N TYR A 304 86.45 18.99 58.16
CA TYR A 304 87.78 18.71 58.70
C TYR A 304 88.59 19.99 58.92
N ASP A 305 88.62 20.89 57.94
CA ASP A 305 89.36 22.16 58.02
C ASP A 305 88.76 23.12 59.06
N ALA A 306 87.43 23.17 59.17
CA ALA A 306 86.76 23.95 60.20
C ALA A 306 87.04 23.40 61.62
N MET A 307 87.08 22.08 61.78
CA MET A 307 87.41 21.44 63.05
C MET A 307 88.87 21.69 63.44
N LEU A 308 89.80 21.65 62.48
CA LEU A 308 91.19 22.01 62.70
C LEU A 308 91.36 23.44 63.20
N ALA A 309 90.63 24.39 62.61
CA ALA A 309 90.70 25.80 62.99
C ALA A 309 90.16 26.07 64.40
N ASP A 310 89.21 25.26 64.88
CA ASP A 310 88.53 25.44 66.17
C ASP A 310 89.22 24.69 67.33
N LEU A 311 89.76 23.49 67.06
CA LEU A 311 90.45 22.66 68.05
C LEU A 311 91.94 23.00 68.21
N SER A 312 92.51 23.89 67.38
CA SER A 312 93.94 24.23 67.48
C SER A 312 94.24 24.88 68.84
N PRO A 313 95.13 24.30 69.68
CA PRO A 313 95.49 24.88 70.97
C PRO A 313 96.12 26.27 70.81
N GLN A 314 95.84 27.19 71.75
CA GLN A 314 96.40 28.55 71.71
C GLN A 314 97.89 28.59 72.10
N ASP A 315 98.36 27.61 72.87
CA ASP A 315 99.76 27.49 73.27
C ASP A 315 100.65 26.94 72.13
N GLU A 316 101.73 27.66 71.79
CA GLU A 316 102.62 27.32 70.65
C GLU A 316 103.23 25.91 70.73
N LYS A 317 103.51 25.41 71.94
CA LYS A 317 104.11 24.09 72.16
C LYS A 317 103.10 22.96 71.88
N GLU A 318 101.87 23.15 72.31
CA GLU A 318 100.77 22.20 72.12
C GLU A 318 100.24 22.25 70.69
N LYS A 319 100.21 23.43 70.08
CA LYS A 319 99.89 23.61 68.66
C LYS A 319 100.83 22.83 67.74
N ARG A 320 102.15 22.89 67.98
CA ARG A 320 103.13 22.09 67.21
C ARG A 320 102.96 20.58 67.42
N ALA A 321 102.50 20.14 68.58
CA ALA A 321 102.22 18.74 68.86
C ALA A 321 100.92 18.28 68.16
N PHE A 322 99.88 19.12 68.21
CA PHE A 322 98.61 18.94 67.49
C PHE A 322 98.83 18.89 65.98
N ASP A 323 99.56 19.83 65.40
CA ASP A 323 99.88 19.84 63.96
C ASP A 323 100.64 18.58 63.52
N ARG A 324 101.55 18.07 64.35
CA ARG A 324 102.24 16.80 64.09
C ARG A 324 101.30 15.61 64.17
N GLN A 325 100.32 15.61 65.07
CA GLN A 325 99.29 14.57 65.13
C GLN A 325 98.39 14.64 63.91
N MET A 326 97.94 15.83 63.52
CA MET A 326 97.09 16.06 62.35
C MET A 326 97.78 15.69 61.03
N LYS A 327 99.11 15.89 60.95
CA LYS A 327 99.93 15.46 59.78
C LYS A 327 100.04 13.94 59.64
N LYS A 328 99.76 13.16 60.69
CA LYS A 328 99.69 11.69 60.64
C LYS A 328 98.37 11.17 60.04
N LEU A 329 97.36 12.03 59.92
CA LEU A 329 96.11 11.76 59.19
C LEU A 329 96.31 12.08 57.71
N ASP A 330 97.16 11.28 57.08
CA ASP A 330 97.60 11.41 55.69
C ASP A 330 96.55 10.95 54.67
N THR A 331 95.73 9.96 55.02
CA THR A 331 94.72 9.37 54.13
C THR A 331 93.33 9.97 54.34
N PRO A 332 92.49 10.06 53.28
CA PRO A 332 91.11 10.53 53.38
C PRO A 332 90.27 9.75 54.41
N GLN A 333 90.47 8.43 54.50
CA GLN A 333 89.76 7.58 55.47
C GLN A 333 90.12 7.93 56.92
N LYS A 334 91.40 8.12 57.22
CA LYS A 334 91.83 8.55 58.58
C LYS A 334 91.22 9.91 58.93
N LYS A 335 91.20 10.85 57.98
CA LYS A 335 90.56 12.16 58.18
C LYS A 335 89.06 12.02 58.43
N GLU A 336 88.36 11.18 57.66
CA GLU A 336 86.94 10.84 57.85
C GLU A 336 86.65 10.27 59.23
N ASP A 337 87.42 9.29 59.66
CA ASP A 337 87.24 8.66 60.97
C ASP A 337 87.51 9.65 62.11
N TYR A 338 88.50 10.54 61.93
CA TYR A 338 88.77 11.60 62.89
C TYR A 338 87.65 12.64 62.96
N VAL A 339 87.07 13.06 61.83
CA VAL A 339 85.89 13.94 61.84
C VAL A 339 84.71 13.24 62.48
N LYS A 340 84.41 11.99 62.12
CA LYS A 340 83.31 11.20 62.71
C LYS A 340 83.41 11.10 64.23
N GLN A 341 84.62 11.04 64.77
CA GLN A 341 84.86 10.92 66.22
C GLN A 341 84.92 12.26 66.97
N ASN A 342 85.17 13.39 66.28
CA ASN A 342 85.49 14.66 66.95
C ASN A 342 84.66 15.86 66.48
N TRP A 343 83.77 15.72 65.51
CA TRP A 343 82.99 16.83 64.94
C TRP A 343 82.17 17.61 65.99
N HIS A 344 81.69 16.92 67.02
CA HIS A 344 80.92 17.49 68.13
C HIS A 344 81.75 18.38 69.06
N LYS A 345 83.08 18.23 69.05
CA LYS A 345 84.00 19.03 69.88
C LYS A 345 84.25 20.43 69.32
N SER A 346 83.93 20.66 68.05
CA SER A 346 84.00 21.98 67.40
C SER A 346 82.60 22.57 67.20
N PRO A 347 82.30 23.74 67.79
CA PRO A 347 81.11 24.52 67.47
C PRO A 347 80.94 24.80 65.97
N LYS A 348 82.03 25.07 65.24
CA LYS A 348 81.96 25.33 63.78
C LYS A 348 81.66 24.06 62.99
N ALA A 349 82.34 22.95 63.30
CA ALA A 349 82.12 21.69 62.59
C ALA A 349 80.70 21.15 62.83
N SER A 350 80.19 21.23 64.07
CA SER A 350 78.81 20.84 64.39
C SER A 350 77.76 21.70 63.67
N ALA A 351 77.97 23.02 63.55
CA ALA A 351 77.10 23.90 62.77
C ALA A 351 77.09 23.54 61.27
N ILE A 352 78.24 23.19 60.69
CA ILE A 352 78.35 22.74 59.29
C ILE A 352 77.68 21.37 59.13
N MET A 353 77.88 20.43 60.04
CA MET A 353 77.19 19.12 60.01
C MET A 353 75.67 19.28 60.03
N LEU A 354 75.15 20.17 60.86
CA LEU A 354 73.72 20.50 60.96
C LEU A 354 73.17 21.20 59.70
N SER A 355 73.98 22.00 59.01
CA SER A 355 73.57 22.62 57.74
C SER A 355 73.55 21.58 56.62
N LEU A 356 74.56 20.70 56.57
CA LEU A 356 74.65 19.61 55.60
C LEU A 356 73.50 18.59 55.73
N SER A 357 73.00 18.32 56.95
CA SER A 357 71.84 17.43 57.12
C SER A 357 70.52 18.01 56.62
N LYS A 358 70.46 19.32 56.38
CA LYS A 358 69.27 19.98 55.81
C LYS A 358 69.32 20.04 54.28
N LEU A 359 70.46 19.68 53.66
CA LEU A 359 70.61 19.67 52.21
C LEU A 359 70.08 18.37 51.62
N ASP A 360 69.11 18.48 50.70
CA ASP A 360 68.73 17.38 49.82
C ASP A 360 69.35 17.60 48.43
N PRO A 361 70.37 16.82 48.04
CA PRO A 361 71.02 17.00 46.74
C PRO A 361 70.07 16.73 45.57
N ALA A 362 68.96 15.99 45.78
CA ALA A 362 67.96 15.76 44.73
C ALA A 362 67.15 17.01 44.37
N THR A 363 67.14 18.04 45.22
CA THR A 363 66.47 19.32 44.94
C THR A 363 67.44 20.43 44.55
N MET A 364 68.73 20.13 44.40
CA MET A 364 69.80 21.10 44.11
C MET A 364 70.26 21.06 42.64
N THR A 365 69.36 20.76 41.70
CA THR A 365 69.67 20.79 40.27
C THR A 365 69.93 22.23 39.82
N SER A 366 71.05 22.47 39.14
CA SER A 366 71.31 23.72 38.42
C SER A 366 70.17 24.01 37.43
N GLU A 367 69.75 25.26 37.31
CA GLU A 367 68.70 25.79 36.41
C GLU A 367 69.02 25.66 34.89
N LEU A 368 69.66 24.58 34.48
CA LEU A 368 70.04 24.30 33.10
C LEU A 368 69.61 22.86 32.79
N ASN A 369 68.36 22.70 32.37
CA ASN A 369 67.84 21.71 31.41
C ASN A 369 66.34 21.51 31.60
N ASP A 370 65.57 22.60 31.48
CA ASP A 370 64.10 22.56 31.43
C ASP A 370 63.62 22.65 29.96
N GLU A 371 64.24 21.86 29.07
CA GLU A 371 63.77 21.66 27.71
C GLU A 371 63.49 20.17 27.50
N VAL A 372 62.42 19.71 28.17
CA VAL A 372 61.76 18.45 27.80
C VAL A 372 60.84 18.79 26.64
N VAL A 373 61.31 18.48 25.44
CA VAL A 373 60.56 18.53 24.19
C VAL A 373 59.26 17.74 24.36
N ASP A 374 58.13 18.43 24.26
CA ASP A 374 56.81 17.84 24.18
C ASP A 374 56.75 16.96 22.93
N TYR A 375 56.81 15.64 23.11
CA TYR A 375 56.49 14.68 22.06
C TYR A 375 54.98 14.72 21.83
N VAL A 376 54.56 15.47 20.82
CA VAL A 376 53.21 15.42 20.25
C VAL A 376 53.12 14.14 19.41
N PRO A 377 52.28 13.15 19.77
CA PRO A 377 52.07 12.01 18.92
C PRO A 377 51.28 12.48 17.68
N GLY A 378 51.97 12.43 16.54
CA GLY A 378 51.53 12.58 15.16
C GLY A 378 50.05 12.90 14.93
N GLY A 379 49.80 14.13 14.46
CA GLY A 379 48.75 14.36 13.49
C GLY A 379 49.06 13.56 12.22
N GLY A 380 48.16 12.63 11.91
CA GLY A 380 48.03 12.02 10.60
C GLY A 380 46.63 12.36 10.11
N ASP A 381 46.59 13.22 9.10
CA ASP A 381 45.41 13.46 8.28
C ASP A 381 44.94 12.17 7.59
N ASP A 382 43.69 12.21 7.12
CA ASP A 382 43.11 11.38 6.07
C ASP A 382 42.68 9.95 6.44
N ASP A 383 41.37 9.78 6.69
CA ASP A 383 40.50 8.99 5.81
C ASP A 383 39.03 9.10 6.26
N VAL A 384 38.28 9.93 5.54
CA VAL A 384 36.82 9.87 5.46
C VAL A 384 36.46 8.54 4.81
N ILE A 385 36.03 7.57 5.60
CA ILE A 385 35.42 6.34 5.07
C ILE A 385 33.95 6.64 4.78
N ASP A 386 33.68 7.09 3.54
CA ASP A 386 32.35 7.04 2.95
C ASP A 386 31.95 5.57 2.75
N TYR A 387 31.16 5.03 3.68
CA TYR A 387 30.57 3.70 3.51
C TYR A 387 29.35 3.80 2.57
N THR A 388 29.57 3.49 1.29
CA THR A 388 28.50 3.25 0.31
C THR A 388 28.10 1.77 0.32
N PRO A 389 26.82 1.42 0.57
CA PRO A 389 26.41 0.03 0.59
C PRO A 389 26.12 -0.49 -0.82
N GLY A 390 26.81 -1.57 -1.20
CA GLY A 390 26.34 -2.54 -2.20
C GLY A 390 26.99 -2.46 -3.59
N LYS A 391 27.74 -3.52 -3.94
CA LYS A 391 27.76 -4.16 -5.27
C LYS A 391 28.43 -5.55 -5.20
N ASN A 392 27.57 -6.57 -5.27
CA ASN A 392 27.72 -7.91 -5.84
C ASN A 392 29.14 -8.54 -5.93
N LYS A 393 29.29 -9.70 -5.28
CA LYS A 393 29.44 -10.99 -5.97
C LYS A 393 29.04 -12.15 -5.05
#